data_AF-A0A914FZS2-F1
#
_entry.id   AF-A0A914FZS2-F1
#
_cell.length_a   1.000
_cell.length_b   1.000
_cell.length_c   1.000
_cell.angle_alpha   90.00
_cell.angle_beta   90.00
_cell.angle_gamma   90.00
#
_symmetry.space_group_name_H-M   'P 1'
#
loop_
_entity.id
_entity.type
_entity.pdbx_description
1 polymer ?
#
loop_
_entity_poly.entity_id
_entity_poly.type
_entity_poly.pdbx_seq_one_letter_code
_entity_poly.pdbx_strand_id
1 'polypeptide(L)'
;MHSTGPSTELSDSWQLTQFAEAPSLSTFMLSLAILPPEYIRGYAGSRFPIYVWINKLLHPPSIAADFANLTGRVYDEIEQILGTESLQLKEINLIGVNEFNGSQSFGTVFIGMEEWKKSDEMHRVSIIAKSLIRQWIGGLITIASRSEICFQVRT
;
A
#
# COMPACT_ATOMS: atom_id res chain seq x y z
N MET A 1 -40.62 -19.79 -11.84
CA MET A 1 -40.55 -18.51 -11.10
C MET A 1 -39.15 -17.96 -11.29
N HIS A 2 -38.99 -17.02 -12.22
CA HIS A 2 -37.70 -16.36 -12.47
C HIS A 2 -37.48 -15.27 -11.43
N SER A 3 -36.37 -15.37 -10.70
CA SER A 3 -35.84 -14.31 -9.86
C SER A 3 -35.35 -13.17 -10.76
N THR A 4 -36.04 -12.04 -10.71
CA THR A 4 -35.57 -10.75 -11.23
C THR A 4 -34.58 -10.17 -10.22
N GLY A 5 -33.29 -10.46 -10.40
CA GLY A 5 -32.24 -9.68 -9.76
C GLY A 5 -32.27 -8.24 -10.31
N PRO A 6 -31.95 -7.21 -9.51
CA PRO A 6 -31.91 -5.84 -10.01
C PRO A 6 -30.84 -5.74 -11.09
N SER A 7 -31.25 -5.43 -12.32
CA SER A 7 -30.36 -4.98 -13.38
C SER A 7 -29.81 -3.62 -12.98
N THR A 8 -28.60 -3.60 -12.43
CA THR A 8 -27.86 -2.37 -12.16
C THR A 8 -27.46 -1.76 -13.51
N GLU A 9 -28.35 -0.99 -14.12
CA GLU A 9 -27.98 -0.12 -15.24
C GLU A 9 -27.07 0.98 -14.68
N LEU A 10 -25.77 0.67 -14.62
CA LEU A 10 -24.72 1.66 -14.44
C LEU A 10 -24.82 2.62 -15.63
N SER A 11 -25.04 3.90 -15.36
CA SER A 11 -25.00 4.92 -16.41
C SER A 11 -23.60 4.98 -17.05
N ASP A 12 -23.50 5.49 -18.27
CA ASP A 12 -22.26 5.55 -19.08
C ASP A 12 -21.04 6.17 -18.37
N SER A 13 -21.26 6.97 -17.32
CA SER A 13 -20.21 7.64 -16.54
C SER A 13 -19.78 6.93 -15.26
N TRP A 14 -20.46 5.85 -14.84
CA TRP A 14 -20.18 5.12 -13.61
C TRP A 14 -19.62 3.73 -13.91
N GLN A 15 -18.53 3.40 -13.24
CA GLN A 15 -17.89 2.09 -13.36
C GLN A 15 -17.95 1.34 -12.03
N LEU A 16 -18.39 0.08 -12.10
CA LEU A 16 -18.33 -0.82 -10.96
C LEU A 16 -17.03 -1.62 -11.01
N THR A 17 -16.17 -1.42 -10.01
CA THR A 17 -14.95 -2.21 -9.84
C THR A 17 -15.17 -3.24 -8.74
N GLN A 18 -15.01 -4.53 -9.07
CA GLN A 18 -15.05 -5.61 -8.09
C GLN A 18 -13.63 -5.99 -7.68
N PHE A 19 -13.38 -5.99 -6.38
CA PHE A 19 -12.11 -6.41 -5.80
C PHE A 19 -12.16 -7.89 -5.44
N ALA A 20 -10.99 -8.54 -5.42
CA ALA A 20 -10.89 -9.90 -4.90
C ALA A 20 -11.27 -9.93 -3.41
N GLU A 21 -11.74 -11.08 -2.93
CA GLU A 21 -11.99 -11.30 -1.51
C GLU A 21 -10.69 -11.10 -0.72
N ALA A 22 -10.75 -10.22 0.28
CA ALA A 22 -9.63 -9.99 1.18
C ALA A 22 -9.51 -11.14 2.18
N PRO A 23 -8.29 -11.46 2.67
CA PRO A 23 -8.15 -12.38 3.79
C PRO A 23 -8.86 -11.84 5.05
N SER A 24 -8.96 -12.66 6.09
CA SER A 24 -9.52 -12.23 7.37
C SER A 24 -8.65 -11.12 7.98
N LEU A 25 -9.07 -9.87 7.82
CA LEU A 25 -8.35 -8.68 8.25
C LEU A 25 -9.13 -7.91 9.30
N SER A 26 -8.40 -7.22 10.17
CA SER A 26 -9.01 -6.21 11.04
C SER A 26 -9.55 -5.04 10.20
N THR A 27 -10.71 -4.49 10.59
CA THR A 27 -11.40 -3.45 9.82
C THR A 27 -10.57 -2.20 9.53
N PHE A 28 -9.67 -1.82 10.44
CA PHE A 28 -8.78 -0.67 10.27
C PHE A 28 -7.71 -0.84 9.18
N MET A 29 -7.56 -2.06 8.64
CA MET A 29 -6.59 -2.37 7.57
C MET A 29 -7.21 -2.27 6.18
N LEU A 30 -8.53 -2.13 6.09
CA LEU A 30 -9.21 -1.94 4.82
C LEU A 30 -8.88 -0.56 4.26
N SER A 31 -8.61 -0.50 2.97
CA SER A 31 -8.50 0.75 2.24
C SER A 31 -8.98 0.63 0.81
N LEU A 32 -9.32 1.78 0.26
CA LEU A 32 -9.71 1.97 -1.12
C LEU A 32 -9.08 3.27 -1.60
N ALA A 33 -8.53 3.26 -2.80
CA ALA A 33 -8.03 4.45 -3.48
C ALA A 33 -8.63 4.52 -4.87
N ILE A 34 -9.20 5.68 -5.21
CA ILE A 34 -9.58 6.03 -6.58
C ILE A 34 -8.57 7.07 -7.05
N LEU A 35 -7.67 6.65 -7.94
CA LEU A 35 -6.59 7.50 -8.43
C LEU A 35 -7.00 8.16 -9.74
N PRO A 36 -6.79 9.47 -9.89
CA PRO A 36 -7.08 10.14 -11.16
C PRO A 36 -6.00 9.80 -12.21
N PRO A 37 -6.25 10.04 -13.52
CA PRO A 37 -5.39 9.59 -14.62
C PRO A 37 -3.95 10.14 -14.62
N GLU A 38 -3.69 11.16 -13.80
CA GLU A 38 -2.37 11.75 -13.61
C GLU A 38 -1.43 10.85 -12.80
N TYR A 39 -1.98 9.88 -12.06
CA TYR A 39 -1.16 8.90 -11.36
C TYR A 39 -0.55 7.90 -12.34
N ILE A 40 0.78 7.78 -12.27
CA ILE A 40 1.53 6.79 -13.04
C ILE A 40 1.91 5.61 -12.16
N ARG A 41 1.80 4.41 -12.72
CA ARG A 41 2.23 3.16 -12.08
C ARG A 41 3.67 2.86 -12.49
N GLY A 42 4.54 2.61 -11.52
CA GLY A 42 5.89 2.10 -11.71
C GLY A 42 6.07 0.79 -10.96
N TYR A 43 6.80 -0.16 -11.53
CA TYR A 43 7.20 -1.37 -10.81
C TYR A 43 8.45 -1.08 -9.96
N ALA A 44 8.46 -1.55 -8.72
CA ALA A 44 9.55 -1.29 -7.77
C ALA A 44 10.81 -2.13 -8.03
N GLY A 45 10.74 -3.16 -8.88
CA GLY A 45 11.88 -4.03 -9.16
C GLY A 45 12.17 -5.08 -8.09
N SER A 46 11.26 -5.28 -7.12
CA SER A 46 11.34 -6.30 -6.06
C SER A 46 10.94 -7.70 -6.52
N ARG A 47 11.37 -8.76 -5.82
CA ARG A 47 10.96 -10.14 -6.15
C ARG A 47 9.45 -10.38 -6.06
N PHE A 48 8.78 -9.71 -5.13
CA PHE A 48 7.32 -9.68 -5.04
C PHE A 48 6.75 -8.54 -5.90
N PRO A 49 5.55 -8.68 -6.51
CA PRO A 49 4.93 -7.62 -7.30
C PRO A 49 4.58 -6.38 -6.46
N ILE A 50 5.44 -5.37 -6.49
CA ILE A 50 5.21 -4.09 -5.82
C ILE A 50 5.16 -2.97 -6.84
N TYR A 51 4.09 -2.20 -6.78
CA TYR A 51 3.86 -1.08 -7.67
C TYR A 51 3.78 0.22 -6.90
N VAL A 52 4.50 1.23 -7.36
CA VAL A 52 4.41 2.59 -6.86
C VAL A 52 3.48 3.42 -7.74
N TRP A 53 2.70 4.29 -7.12
CA TRP A 53 1.78 5.20 -7.78
C TRP A 53 2.10 6.63 -7.39
N ILE A 54 2.46 7.48 -8.35
CA ILE A 54 2.82 8.88 -8.12
C ILE A 54 2.05 9.78 -9.07
N ASN A 55 1.55 10.91 -8.59
CA ASN A 55 0.97 11.94 -9.45
C ASN A 55 2.09 12.63 -10.27
N LYS A 56 2.09 12.41 -11.59
CA LYS A 56 3.12 12.92 -12.51
C LYS A 56 3.09 14.45 -12.69
N LEU A 57 1.98 15.11 -12.35
CA LEU A 57 1.88 16.57 -12.44
C LEU A 57 2.50 17.27 -11.24
N LEU A 58 2.53 16.59 -10.08
CA LEU A 58 2.97 17.17 -8.81
C LEU A 58 4.44 16.86 -8.49
N HIS A 59 4.98 15.80 -9.08
CA HIS A 59 6.32 15.30 -8.77
C HIS A 59 7.09 15.00 -10.06
N PRO A 60 8.37 15.39 -10.14
CA PRO A 60 9.19 15.09 -11.31
C PRO A 60 9.42 13.57 -11.43
N PRO A 61 9.70 13.05 -12.64
CA PRO A 61 9.94 11.61 -12.87
C PRO A 61 11.05 11.02 -12.00
N SER A 62 12.06 11.82 -11.62
CA SER A 62 13.14 11.40 -10.73
C SER A 62 12.65 10.96 -9.36
N ILE A 63 11.61 11.60 -8.81
CA ILE A 63 11.02 11.22 -7.52
C ILE A 63 10.30 9.88 -7.64
N ALA A 64 9.58 9.63 -8.73
CA ALA A 64 8.93 8.35 -8.95
C ALA A 64 9.95 7.20 -9.10
N ALA A 65 11.06 7.44 -9.82
CA ALA A 65 12.13 6.47 -9.97
C ALA A 65 12.87 6.19 -8.64
N ASP A 66 13.20 7.24 -7.87
CA ASP A 66 13.78 7.14 -6.54
C ASP A 66 12.88 6.32 -5.60
N PHE A 67 11.58 6.67 -5.56
CA PHE A 67 10.60 5.99 -4.73
C PHE A 67 10.42 4.51 -5.09
N ALA A 68 10.33 4.19 -6.38
CA ALA A 68 10.26 2.81 -6.86
C ALA A 68 11.49 1.99 -6.46
N ASN A 69 12.68 2.51 -6.77
CA ASN A 69 13.95 1.83 -6.52
C ASN A 69 14.19 1.59 -5.03
N LEU A 70 13.98 2.62 -4.20
CA LEU A 70 14.15 2.49 -2.76
C LEU A 70 13.14 1.50 -2.16
N THR A 71 11.89 1.53 -2.64
CA THR A 71 10.85 0.58 -2.21
C THR A 71 11.25 -0.86 -2.51
N GLY A 72 11.72 -1.14 -3.73
CA GLY A 72 12.10 -2.49 -4.13
C GLY A 72 13.22 -3.05 -3.26
N ARG A 73 14.29 -2.27 -3.08
CA ARG A 73 15.44 -2.66 -2.23
C ARG A 73 15.03 -2.91 -0.78
N VAL A 74 14.26 -1.99 -0.19
CA VAL A 74 13.82 -2.12 1.20
C VAL A 74 12.92 -3.35 1.38
N TYR A 75 12.04 -3.62 0.42
CA TYR A 75 11.22 -4.83 0.45
C TYR A 75 12.07 -6.10 0.43
N ASP A 76 13.01 -6.20 -0.50
CA ASP A 76 13.82 -7.42 -0.66
C ASP A 76 14.62 -7.72 0.63
N GLU A 77 15.12 -6.70 1.33
CA GLU A 77 15.76 -6.85 2.64
C GLU A 77 14.79 -7.31 3.73
N ILE A 78 13.59 -6.74 3.79
CA ILE A 78 12.56 -7.15 4.77
C ILE A 78 12.10 -8.58 4.51
N GLU A 79 11.92 -8.96 3.26
CA GLU A 79 11.52 -10.30 2.86
C GLU A 79 12.58 -11.33 3.26
N GLN A 80 13.88 -11.00 3.20
CA GLN A 80 14.92 -11.90 3.70
C GLN A 80 14.80 -12.16 5.22
N ILE A 81 14.28 -11.19 5.98
CA ILE A 81 14.16 -11.27 7.44
C ILE A 81 12.83 -11.91 7.87
N LEU A 82 11.72 -11.53 7.23
CA LEU A 82 10.34 -11.88 7.64
C LEU A 82 9.64 -12.85 6.69
N GLY A 83 10.22 -13.12 5.51
CA GLY A 83 9.60 -13.89 4.42
C GLY A 83 9.49 -15.39 4.66
N THR A 84 9.70 -15.88 5.88
CA THR A 84 9.33 -17.27 6.23
C THR A 84 7.83 -17.49 6.08
N GLU A 85 7.03 -16.46 6.37
CA GLU A 85 5.59 -16.44 6.10
C GLU A 85 5.33 -15.61 4.84
N SER A 86 4.72 -16.24 3.82
CA SER A 86 4.39 -15.56 2.57
C SER A 86 3.19 -14.65 2.75
N LEU A 87 3.28 -13.41 2.23
CA LEU A 87 2.13 -12.52 2.17
C LEU A 87 1.02 -13.11 1.30
N GLN A 88 -0.20 -13.17 1.83
CA GLN A 88 -1.40 -13.62 1.08
C GLN A 88 -1.95 -12.50 0.20
N LEU A 89 -1.08 -11.90 -0.60
CA LEU A 89 -1.37 -10.78 -1.50
C LEU A 89 -0.89 -11.12 -2.89
N LYS A 90 -1.58 -10.62 -3.92
CA LYS A 90 -1.10 -10.70 -5.31
C LYS A 90 -0.06 -9.62 -5.62
N GLU A 91 -0.21 -8.47 -4.98
CA GLU A 91 0.67 -7.32 -5.12
C GLU A 91 0.54 -6.41 -3.90
N ILE A 92 1.52 -5.52 -3.71
CA ILE A 92 1.41 -4.37 -2.82
C ILE A 92 1.47 -3.10 -3.66
N ASN A 93 0.55 -2.17 -3.40
CA ASN A 93 0.52 -0.85 -4.01
C ASN A 93 1.01 0.21 -3.03
N LEU A 94 2.09 0.92 -3.35
CA LEU A 94 2.55 2.09 -2.59
C LEU A 94 2.11 3.36 -3.33
N ILE A 95 1.31 4.20 -2.68
CA ILE A 95 0.71 5.38 -3.28
C ILE A 95 1.30 6.61 -2.63
N GLY A 96 2.00 7.43 -3.41
CA GLY A 96 2.46 8.74 -3.00
C GLY A 96 1.30 9.73 -3.00
N VAL A 97 0.99 10.27 -1.83
CA VAL A 97 -0.09 11.24 -1.61
C VAL A 97 0.48 12.50 -0.99
N ASN A 98 -0.09 13.65 -1.33
CA ASN A 98 0.22 14.89 -0.64
C ASN A 98 -0.57 14.93 0.68
N GLU A 99 0.03 15.47 1.74
CA GLU A 99 -0.62 15.70 3.04
C GLU A 99 -1.30 14.47 3.64
N PHE A 100 -0.50 13.46 4.00
CA PHE A 100 -1.01 12.22 4.57
C PHE A 100 -0.12 11.74 5.72
N ASN A 101 -0.76 11.35 6.83
CA ASN A 101 -0.07 10.97 8.09
C ASN A 101 0.13 9.46 8.23
N GLY A 102 0.20 8.72 7.12
CA GLY A 102 0.40 7.28 7.10
C GLY A 102 -0.88 6.46 7.29
N SER A 103 -0.83 5.21 6.85
CA SER A 103 -1.92 4.23 6.97
C SER A 103 -1.38 2.91 7.51
N GLN A 104 -2.27 2.11 8.08
CA GLN A 104 -1.99 0.72 8.48
C GLN A 104 -2.70 -0.28 7.56
N SER A 105 -2.96 0.14 6.33
CA SER A 105 -3.67 -0.66 5.34
C SER A 105 -2.86 -1.87 4.87
N PHE A 106 -3.57 -2.97 4.61
CA PHE A 106 -2.99 -4.20 4.09
C PHE A 106 -3.08 -4.23 2.55
N GLY A 107 -1.97 -4.49 1.89
CA GLY A 107 -1.85 -4.53 0.42
C GLY A 107 -1.84 -3.16 -0.27
N THR A 108 -2.26 -2.09 0.39
CA THR A 108 -2.13 -0.71 -0.11
C THR A 108 -1.48 0.15 0.96
N VAL A 109 -0.36 0.77 0.65
CA VAL A 109 0.43 1.62 1.55
C VAL A 109 0.41 3.05 1.00
N PHE A 110 0.20 4.03 1.86
CA PHE A 110 0.15 5.43 1.47
C PHE A 110 1.33 6.17 2.11
N ILE A 111 2.11 6.88 1.29
CA ILE A 111 3.30 7.60 1.71
C ILE A 111 3.11 9.10 1.45
N GLY A 112 3.36 9.91 2.48
CA GLY A 112 3.30 11.38 2.40
C GLY A 112 4.47 11.95 1.59
N MET A 113 4.21 12.48 0.41
CA MET A 113 5.27 12.95 -0.49
C MET A 113 5.93 14.26 -0.04
N GLU A 114 5.24 15.06 0.78
CA GLU A 114 5.82 16.27 1.36
C GLU A 114 6.87 15.96 2.43
N GLU A 115 6.64 14.91 3.23
CA GLU A 115 7.64 14.39 4.15
C GLU A 115 8.79 13.78 3.35
N TRP A 116 8.48 12.88 2.41
CA TRP A 116 9.46 12.21 1.56
C TRP A 116 10.52 13.17 0.98
N LYS A 117 10.06 14.29 0.40
CA LYS A 117 10.95 15.29 -0.23
C LYS A 117 11.89 15.98 0.76
N LYS A 118 11.45 16.18 2.00
CA LYS A 118 12.22 16.87 3.07
C LYS A 118 13.16 15.92 3.81
N SER A 119 12.88 14.62 3.73
CA SER A 119 13.65 13.57 4.39
C SER A 119 14.94 13.25 3.65
N ASP A 120 15.96 12.87 4.42
CA ASP A 120 17.14 12.18 3.91
C ASP A 120 16.82 10.73 3.53
N GLU A 121 17.79 10.05 2.92
CA GLU A 121 17.61 8.66 2.48
C GLU A 121 17.30 7.71 3.65
N MET A 122 17.95 7.89 4.80
CA MET A 122 17.77 7.02 5.97
C MET A 122 16.35 7.11 6.52
N HIS A 123 15.79 8.32 6.58
CA HIS A 123 14.42 8.53 7.01
C HIS A 123 13.42 8.00 5.98
N ARG A 124 13.68 8.12 4.67
CA ARG A 124 12.84 7.50 3.62
C ARG A 124 12.84 5.97 3.71
N VAL A 125 14.01 5.36 3.93
CA VAL A 125 14.14 3.91 4.20
C VAL A 125 13.30 3.53 5.40
N SER A 126 13.40 4.29 6.49
CA SER A 126 12.63 4.05 7.72
C SER A 126 11.12 4.12 7.48
N ILE A 127 10.62 5.11 6.73
CA ILE A 127 9.21 5.24 6.37
C ILE A 127 8.71 4.02 5.58
N ILE A 128 9.43 3.63 4.52
CA ILE A 128 9.07 2.47 3.70
C ILE A 128 9.12 1.21 4.55
N ALA A 129 10.21 1.01 5.28
CA ALA A 129 10.44 -0.21 6.03
C ALA A 129 9.35 -0.42 7.09
N LYS A 130 9.02 0.61 7.86
CA LYS A 130 7.92 0.57 8.82
C LYS A 130 6.59 0.20 8.16
N SER A 131 6.31 0.76 6.99
CA SER A 131 5.06 0.51 6.27
C SER A 131 4.97 -0.90 5.67
N LEU A 132 6.10 -1.43 5.18
CA LEU A 132 6.19 -2.77 4.61
C LEU A 132 6.22 -3.86 5.69
N ILE A 133 6.95 -3.67 6.80
CA ILE A 133 6.96 -4.61 7.94
C ILE A 133 5.53 -4.81 8.47
N ARG A 134 4.70 -3.76 8.45
CA ARG A 134 3.29 -3.85 8.89
C ARG A 134 2.44 -4.83 8.08
N GLN A 135 2.86 -5.19 6.86
CA GLN A 135 2.18 -6.22 6.09
C GLN A 135 2.32 -7.60 6.77
N TRP A 136 3.44 -7.87 7.43
CA TRP A 136 3.60 -9.06 8.28
C TRP A 136 3.07 -8.81 9.70
N ILE A 137 3.62 -7.80 10.38
CA ILE A 137 3.34 -7.48 11.79
C ILE A 137 2.25 -6.43 11.86
N GLY A 138 1.02 -6.88 11.98
CA GLY A 138 -0.17 -6.08 11.77
C GLY A 138 -1.10 -6.79 10.81
N GLY A 139 -0.65 -7.03 9.58
CA GLY A 139 -1.45 -7.66 8.51
C GLY A 139 -1.69 -9.14 8.72
N LEU A 140 -0.66 -9.96 8.53
CA LEU A 140 -0.74 -11.41 8.76
C LEU A 140 -0.93 -11.75 10.23
N ILE A 141 -0.20 -11.06 11.11
CA ILE A 141 -0.25 -11.26 12.56
C ILE A 141 -0.86 -10.02 13.19
N THR A 142 -2.15 -10.07 13.50
CA THR A 142 -2.86 -9.03 14.25
C THR A 142 -2.81 -9.31 15.74
N ILE A 143 -2.59 -8.27 16.53
CA ILE A 143 -2.66 -8.35 17.99
C ILE A 143 -4.12 -8.31 18.42
N ALA A 144 -4.51 -9.20 19.33
CA ALA A 144 -5.90 -9.34 19.76
C ALA A 144 -6.39 -8.19 20.65
N SER A 145 -5.48 -7.47 21.32
CA SER A 145 -5.83 -6.41 22.28
C SER A 145 -5.03 -5.13 22.08
N ARG A 146 -5.68 -3.97 22.30
CA ARG A 146 -5.02 -2.65 22.32
C ARG A 146 -3.98 -2.51 23.43
N SER A 147 -4.06 -3.29 24.49
CA SER A 147 -3.06 -3.29 25.57
C SER A 147 -1.69 -3.77 25.10
N GLU A 148 -1.65 -4.50 24.00
CA GLU A 148 -0.45 -5.12 23.42
C GLU A 148 0.02 -4.37 22.17
N ILE A 149 -0.57 -3.21 21.84
CA ILE A 149 -0.30 -2.44 20.62
C ILE A 149 1.18 -2.10 20.42
N CYS A 150 2.00 -2.16 21.47
CA CYS A 150 3.46 -1.99 21.38
C CYS A 150 4.14 -3.06 20.51
N PHE A 151 3.55 -4.25 20.33
CA PHE A 151 4.08 -5.27 19.42
C PHE A 151 3.72 -5.01 17.95
N GLN A 152 2.77 -4.10 17.69
CA GLN A 152 2.46 -3.60 16.35
C GLN A 152 3.29 -2.35 16.15
N VAL A 153 4.31 -2.42 15.28
CA VAL A 153 5.34 -1.38 15.06
C VAL A 153 4.78 0.05 15.22
N ARG A 154 4.96 0.60 16.43
CA ARG A 154 4.41 1.88 16.90
C ARG A 154 5.53 2.91 16.93
N THR A 155 5.52 3.84 15.99
CA THR A 155 6.05 5.21 16.15
C THR A 155 5.26 6.10 15.23
#